data_AF-A0A7K4U982-F1
#
_entry.id   AF-A0A7K4U982-F1
#
_cell.length_a   1.000
_cell.length_b   1.000
_cell.length_c   1.000
_cell.angle_alpha   90.00
_cell.angle_beta   90.00
_cell.angle_gamma   90.00
#
_symmetry.space_group_name_H-M   'P 1'
#
loop_
_entity.id
_entity.type
_entity.pdbx_description
1 polymer ?
#
loop_
_entity_poly.entity_id
_entity_poly.type
_entity_poly.pdbx_seq_one_letter_code
_entity_poly.pdbx_strand_id
1 'polypeptide(L)'
;RRRLKPLRTVVAWRGRAEWDQVMVGLYCGDSRLQQGALDRVSAWKSRYGPKMPLAVDCTSELIRCKVLDSSGRLKSHELILSYGMALVRCVLMQWEQRGDVCWLLLQVDIPVWVVDLRHELTHGKLPRLALCRKG
;
A
#
# COMPACT_ATOMS: atom_id res chain seq x y z
N ARG A 1 34.22 1.46 25.93
CA ARG A 1 32.92 1.13 25.30
C ARG A 1 32.44 2.34 24.48
N ARG A 2 32.61 2.35 23.15
CA ARG A 2 32.09 3.45 22.30
C ARG A 2 30.56 3.33 22.25
N ARG A 3 29.84 4.28 22.87
CA ARG A 3 28.39 4.43 22.62
C ARG A 3 28.23 4.82 21.16
N LEU A 4 27.65 3.93 20.35
CA LEU A 4 27.18 4.28 19.01
C LEU A 4 26.18 5.42 19.17
N LYS A 5 26.43 6.56 18.51
CA LYS A 5 25.46 7.66 18.47
C LYS A 5 24.17 7.12 17.85
N PRO A 6 22.98 7.41 18.43
CA PRO A 6 21.73 6.96 17.84
C PRO A 6 21.63 7.52 16.42
N LEU A 7 21.34 6.63 15.47
CA LEU A 7 21.09 7.02 14.08
C LEU A 7 19.89 7.96 14.08
N ARG A 8 20.09 9.20 13.62
CA ARG A 8 18.99 10.15 13.42
C ARG A 8 18.27 9.77 12.14
N THR A 9 17.19 9.01 12.26
CA THR A 9 16.30 8.73 11.13
C THR A 9 15.48 9.97 10.85
N VAL A 10 15.70 10.59 9.70
CA VAL A 10 14.82 11.64 9.21
C VAL A 10 13.49 10.98 8.83
N VAL A 11 12.36 11.65 9.07
CA VAL A 11 11.02 11.19 8.68
C VAL A 11 10.23 12.31 7.98
N ALA A 12 9.18 11.94 7.23
CA ALA A 12 8.39 12.88 6.44
C ALA A 12 7.30 13.62 7.25
N TRP A 13 6.93 13.07 8.41
CA TRP A 13 5.98 13.64 9.35
C TRP A 13 6.69 14.48 10.41
N ARG A 14 5.99 15.49 10.93
CA ARG A 14 6.45 16.44 11.95
C ARG A 14 6.78 15.76 13.28
N GLY A 15 6.06 14.69 13.62
CA GLY A 15 6.25 13.99 14.88
C GLY A 15 5.29 12.81 15.03
N ARG A 16 5.43 12.08 16.14
CA ARG A 16 4.68 10.84 16.39
C ARG A 16 3.16 11.05 16.38
N ALA A 17 2.67 12.17 16.89
CA ALA A 17 1.25 12.51 16.88
C ALA A 17 0.66 12.63 15.47
N GLU A 18 1.39 13.22 14.51
CA GLU A 18 0.92 13.30 13.12
C GLU A 18 0.87 11.91 12.48
N TRP A 19 1.88 11.07 12.76
CA TRP A 19 1.91 9.69 12.31
C TRP A 19 0.71 8.89 12.82
N ASP A 20 0.46 8.92 14.14
CA ASP A 20 -0.63 8.17 14.76
C ASP A 20 -2.00 8.66 14.24
N GLN A 21 -2.18 9.97 14.06
CA GLN A 21 -3.40 10.54 13.48
C GLN A 21 -3.66 10.03 12.05
N VAL A 22 -2.63 10.03 11.19
CA VAL A 22 -2.75 9.53 9.81
C VAL A 22 -3.02 8.04 9.79
N MET A 23 -2.36 7.26 10.65
CA MET A 23 -2.62 5.84 10.78
C MET A 23 -4.09 5.58 11.13
N VAL A 24 -4.60 6.21 12.18
CA VAL A 24 -6.02 6.09 12.55
C VAL A 24 -6.93 6.52 11.39
N GLY A 25 -6.62 7.64 10.73
CA GLY A 25 -7.39 8.14 9.60
C GLY A 25 -7.44 7.18 8.40
N LEU A 26 -6.33 6.50 8.07
CA LEU A 26 -6.30 5.51 6.99
C LEU A 26 -7.18 4.29 7.28
N TYR A 27 -7.25 3.85 8.54
CA TYR A 27 -7.96 2.63 8.93
C TYR A 27 -9.38 2.85 9.49
N CYS A 28 -9.84 4.09 9.68
CA CYS A 28 -11.12 4.39 10.35
C CYS A 28 -12.40 4.06 9.56
N GLY A 29 -12.30 3.59 8.32
CA GLY A 29 -13.46 3.19 7.49
C GLY A 29 -14.34 4.32 6.97
N ASP A 30 -14.19 5.55 7.48
CA ASP A 30 -14.84 6.75 6.98
C ASP A 30 -14.08 7.32 5.78
N SER A 31 -14.70 7.30 4.59
CA SER A 31 -14.08 7.77 3.35
C SER A 31 -13.60 9.22 3.39
N ARG A 32 -14.25 10.11 4.16
CA ARG A 32 -13.83 11.52 4.30
C ARG A 32 -12.56 11.65 5.13
N LEU A 33 -12.50 10.94 6.25
CA LEU A 33 -11.31 10.91 7.10
C LEU A 33 -10.14 10.21 6.40
N GLN A 34 -10.43 9.13 5.66
CA GLN A 34 -9.45 8.47 4.80
C GLN A 34 -8.89 9.41 3.74
N GLN A 35 -9.74 10.20 3.07
CA GLN A 35 -9.28 11.18 2.09
C GLN A 35 -8.33 12.21 2.72
N GLY A 36 -8.68 12.77 3.89
CA GLY A 36 -7.80 13.69 4.61
C GLY A 36 -6.45 13.07 5.02
N ALA A 37 -6.46 11.79 5.42
CA ALA A 37 -5.24 11.05 5.72
C ALA A 37 -4.39 10.79 4.45
N LEU A 38 -5.03 10.46 3.33
CA LEU A 38 -4.37 10.30 2.03
C LEU A 38 -3.70 11.59 1.56
N ASP A 39 -4.37 12.74 1.70
CA ASP A 39 -3.82 14.04 1.34
C ASP A 39 -2.58 14.37 2.19
N ARG A 40 -2.59 13.98 3.46
CA ARG A 40 -1.43 14.10 4.35
C ARG A 40 -0.27 13.21 3.90
N VAL A 41 -0.54 11.96 3.50
CA VAL A 41 0.47 11.06 2.93
C VAL A 41 1.03 11.62 1.62
N SER A 42 0.20 12.23 0.76
CA SER A 42 0.68 12.92 -0.44
C SER A 42 1.62 14.09 -0.11
N ALA A 43 1.33 14.85 0.96
CA ALA A 43 2.23 15.90 1.44
C ALA A 43 3.52 15.35 2.07
N TRP A 44 3.52 14.16 2.65
CA TRP A 44 4.75 13.47 3.05
C TRP A 44 5.56 13.05 1.81
N LYS A 45 4.90 12.47 0.80
CA LYS A 45 5.51 12.01 -0.44
C LYS A 45 6.15 13.15 -1.23
N SER A 46 5.56 14.34 -1.26
CA SER A 46 6.17 15.51 -1.92
C SER A 46 7.48 15.97 -1.25
N ARG A 47 7.60 15.80 0.07
CA ARG A 47 8.82 16.14 0.83
C ARG A 47 9.91 15.08 0.73
N TYR A 48 9.51 13.80 0.76
CA TYR A 48 10.43 12.67 0.77
C TYR A 48 10.79 12.13 -0.60
N GLY A 49 9.91 12.35 -1.59
CA GLY A 49 10.02 11.82 -2.93
C GLY A 49 10.23 10.30 -2.91
N PRO A 50 11.24 9.79 -3.63
CA PRO A 50 11.55 8.35 -3.69
C PRO A 50 11.95 7.71 -2.36
N LYS A 51 12.31 8.50 -1.33
CA LYS A 51 12.72 7.99 -0.01
C LYS A 51 11.52 7.60 0.87
N MET A 52 10.31 7.86 0.42
CA MET A 52 9.09 7.51 1.15
C MET A 52 9.08 6.01 1.43
N PRO A 53 8.84 5.57 2.68
CA PRO A 53 8.76 4.14 2.97
C PRO A 53 7.67 3.51 2.11
N LEU A 54 8.05 2.47 1.36
CA LEU A 54 7.13 1.82 0.44
C LEU A 54 5.85 1.34 1.14
N ALA A 55 5.95 0.78 2.35
CA ALA A 55 4.76 0.32 3.09
C ALA A 55 3.70 1.43 3.23
N VAL A 56 4.12 2.69 3.40
CA VAL A 56 3.23 3.86 3.45
C VAL A 56 2.62 4.14 2.07
N ASP A 57 3.44 4.12 1.02
CA ASP A 57 3.01 4.31 -0.38
C ASP A 57 1.95 3.27 -0.77
N CYS A 58 2.29 1.99 -0.61
CA CYS A 58 1.45 0.83 -0.84
C CYS A 58 0.12 0.90 -0.09
N THR A 59 0.16 1.16 1.22
CA THR A 59 -1.05 1.29 2.03
C THR A 59 -1.93 2.44 1.52
N SER A 60 -1.32 3.59 1.20
CA SER A 60 -2.08 4.74 0.70
C SER A 60 -2.75 4.49 -0.64
N GLU A 61 -2.10 3.76 -1.56
CA GLU A 61 -2.69 3.41 -2.86
C GLU A 61 -3.87 2.43 -2.71
N LEU A 62 -3.77 1.43 -1.82
CA LEU A 62 -4.87 0.51 -1.54
C LEU A 62 -6.08 1.21 -0.91
N ILE A 63 -5.84 2.11 0.06
CA ILE A 63 -6.92 2.89 0.68
C ILE A 63 -7.53 3.85 -0.34
N ARG A 64 -6.73 4.49 -1.21
CA ARG A 64 -7.23 5.32 -2.31
C ARG A 64 -8.15 4.53 -3.25
N CYS A 65 -7.78 3.29 -3.59
CA CYS A 65 -8.65 2.41 -4.39
C CYS A 65 -9.99 2.17 -3.68
N LYS A 66 -10.00 1.88 -2.37
CA LYS A 66 -11.23 1.69 -1.59
C LYS A 66 -12.10 2.94 -1.53
N VAL A 67 -11.51 4.11 -1.34
CA VAL A 67 -12.23 5.39 -1.35
C VAL A 67 -12.86 5.63 -2.73
N LEU A 68 -12.12 5.40 -3.81
CA LEU A 68 -12.63 5.53 -5.18
C LEU A 68 -13.75 4.53 -5.49
N ASP A 69 -13.61 3.27 -5.06
CA ASP A 69 -14.60 2.22 -5.23
C ASP A 69 -15.91 2.57 -4.51
N SER A 70 -15.83 2.98 -3.24
CA SER A 70 -17.00 3.42 -2.46
C SER A 70 -17.68 4.66 -3.02
N SER A 71 -16.94 5.52 -3.76
CA SER A 71 -17.52 6.72 -4.37
C SER A 71 -18.42 6.43 -5.58
N GLY A 72 -18.34 5.23 -6.18
CA GLY A 72 -19.09 4.87 -7.38
C GLY A 72 -18.73 5.67 -8.64
N ARG A 73 -17.66 6.47 -8.61
CA ARG A 73 -17.26 7.36 -9.71
C ARG A 73 -16.55 6.64 -10.85
N LEU A 74 -15.89 5.53 -10.55
CA LEU A 74 -15.12 4.76 -11.53
C LEU A 74 -15.90 3.55 -12.02
N LYS A 75 -15.68 3.19 -13.28
CA LYS A 75 -16.23 1.96 -13.87
C LYS A 75 -15.44 0.75 -13.38
N SER A 76 -16.04 -0.44 -13.48
CA SER A 76 -15.43 -1.69 -13.01
C SER A 76 -14.04 -1.95 -13.58
N HIS A 77 -13.79 -1.63 -14.86
CA HIS A 77 -12.48 -1.83 -15.48
C HIS A 77 -11.41 -0.87 -14.92
N GLU A 78 -11.75 0.41 -14.70
CA GLU A 78 -10.86 1.40 -14.12
C GLU A 78 -10.49 1.02 -12.67
N LEU A 79 -11.46 0.50 -11.92
CA LEU A 79 -11.24 -0.03 -10.58
C LEU A 79 -10.31 -1.26 -10.61
N ILE A 80 -10.55 -2.23 -11.52
CA ILE A 80 -9.67 -3.40 -11.65
C ILE A 80 -8.23 -2.97 -11.93
N LEU A 81 -8.01 -2.00 -12.82
CA LEU A 81 -6.68 -1.49 -13.14
C LEU A 81 -6.05 -0.74 -11.94
N SER A 82 -6.84 0.06 -11.22
CA SER A 82 -6.37 0.82 -10.06
C SER A 82 -5.96 -0.11 -8.91
N TYR A 83 -6.83 -1.05 -8.53
CA TYR A 83 -6.51 -2.10 -7.58
C TYR A 83 -5.35 -2.96 -8.06
N GLY A 84 -5.32 -3.28 -9.35
CA GLY A 84 -4.27 -4.06 -9.97
C GLY A 84 -2.90 -3.44 -9.77
N MET A 85 -2.74 -2.16 -10.10
CA MET A 85 -1.48 -1.45 -9.87
C MET A 85 -1.09 -1.41 -8.38
N ALA A 86 -2.05 -1.13 -7.50
CA ALA A 86 -1.80 -1.06 -6.07
C ALA A 86 -1.37 -2.42 -5.49
N LEU A 87 -2.10 -3.49 -5.81
CA LEU A 87 -1.83 -4.86 -5.34
C LEU A 87 -0.51 -5.38 -5.91
N VAL A 88 -0.26 -5.20 -7.21
CA VAL A 88 1.00 -5.59 -7.84
C VAL A 88 2.17 -4.90 -7.14
N ARG A 89 2.08 -3.60 -6.87
CA ARG A 89 3.14 -2.85 -6.17
C ARG A 89 3.33 -3.28 -4.71
N CYS A 90 2.24 -3.57 -3.99
CA CYS A 90 2.28 -4.09 -2.61
C CYS A 90 2.93 -5.47 -2.54
N VAL A 91 2.48 -6.38 -3.41
CA VAL A 91 2.90 -7.76 -3.40
C VAL A 91 4.31 -7.87 -3.98
N LEU A 92 4.65 -7.27 -5.15
CA LEU A 92 6.00 -7.34 -5.78
C LEU A 92 7.14 -7.06 -4.81
N MET A 93 6.95 -6.14 -3.87
CA MET A 93 8.03 -5.72 -2.97
C MET A 93 8.42 -6.77 -1.93
N GLN A 94 7.52 -7.70 -1.62
CA GLN A 94 7.92 -8.89 -0.88
C GLN A 94 8.83 -9.82 -1.71
N TRP A 95 8.73 -9.79 -3.04
CA TRP A 95 9.51 -10.62 -3.97
C TRP A 95 10.86 -9.98 -4.30
N GLU A 96 10.87 -8.69 -4.64
CA GLU A 96 12.04 -7.99 -5.16
C GLU A 96 13.12 -7.75 -4.10
N GLN A 97 12.74 -7.70 -2.82
CA GLN A 97 13.70 -7.59 -1.71
C GLN A 97 14.60 -8.83 -1.57
N ARG A 98 14.18 -10.04 -2.03
CA ARG A 98 14.85 -11.29 -1.64
C ARG A 98 14.92 -12.40 -2.71
N GLY A 99 14.21 -12.28 -3.83
CA GLY A 99 14.41 -13.10 -5.03
C GLY A 99 13.91 -14.55 -4.99
N ASP A 100 13.20 -14.99 -3.94
CA ASP A 100 12.70 -16.36 -3.85
C ASP A 100 11.23 -16.44 -3.39
N VAL A 101 10.41 -17.07 -4.24
CA VAL A 101 8.97 -17.32 -4.05
C VAL A 101 8.72 -18.20 -2.83
N CYS A 102 9.62 -19.16 -2.61
CA CYS A 102 9.50 -20.14 -1.54
C CYS A 102 9.70 -19.48 -0.17
N TRP A 103 10.66 -18.54 -0.07
CA TRP A 103 10.90 -17.77 1.16
C TRP A 103 9.69 -16.94 1.57
N LEU A 104 8.96 -16.37 0.60
CA LEU A 104 7.81 -15.54 0.89
C LEU A 104 6.68 -16.33 1.55
N LEU A 105 6.33 -17.49 0.97
CA LEU A 105 5.27 -18.38 1.49
C LEU A 105 5.64 -19.02 2.84
N LEU A 106 6.94 -19.19 3.13
CA LEU A 106 7.42 -19.82 4.36
C LEU A 106 7.59 -18.84 5.54
N GLN A 107 7.90 -17.57 5.29
CA GLN A 107 8.16 -16.57 6.35
C GLN A 107 7.09 -15.50 6.50
N VAL A 108 6.34 -15.20 5.44
CA VAL A 108 5.22 -14.27 5.48
C VAL A 108 4.00 -15.10 5.14
N ASP A 109 3.06 -15.23 6.07
CA ASP A 109 1.85 -16.06 5.92
C ASP A 109 0.87 -15.43 4.89
N ILE A 110 1.33 -15.28 3.64
CA ILE A 110 0.59 -14.70 2.54
C ILE A 110 -0.16 -15.83 1.85
N PRO A 111 -1.49 -15.75 1.77
CA PRO A 111 -2.27 -16.76 1.11
C PRO A 111 -1.87 -16.93 -0.36
N VAL A 112 -1.76 -18.18 -0.83
CA VAL A 112 -1.41 -18.53 -2.22
C VAL A 112 -2.31 -17.79 -3.23
N TRP A 113 -3.60 -17.62 -2.94
CA TRP A 113 -4.50 -16.89 -3.84
C TRP A 113 -4.10 -15.43 -4.10
N VAL A 114 -3.38 -14.78 -3.18
CA VAL A 114 -2.84 -13.42 -3.38
C VAL A 114 -1.68 -13.43 -4.37
N VAL A 115 -0.88 -14.50 -4.33
CA VAL A 115 0.21 -14.75 -5.29
C VAL A 115 -0.37 -14.96 -6.69
N ASP A 116 -1.39 -15.81 -6.80
CA ASP A 116 -2.07 -16.08 -8.07
C ASP A 116 -2.73 -14.81 -8.62
N LEU A 117 -3.40 -14.03 -7.76
CA LEU A 117 -3.99 -12.74 -8.13
C LEU A 117 -2.95 -11.79 -8.72
N ARG A 118 -1.74 -11.69 -8.13
CA ARG A 118 -0.65 -10.90 -8.72
C ARG A 118 -0.28 -11.42 -10.11
N HIS A 119 -0.11 -12.74 -10.26
CA HIS A 119 0.26 -13.33 -11.55
C HIS A 119 -0.77 -13.03 -12.63
N GLU A 120 -2.06 -13.16 -12.31
CA GLU A 120 -3.17 -12.81 -13.21
C GLU A 120 -3.15 -11.33 -13.61
N LEU A 121 -2.88 -10.42 -12.65
CA LEU A 121 -2.83 -8.97 -12.88
C LEU A 121 -1.67 -8.52 -13.77
N THR A 122 -0.56 -9.27 -13.83
CA THR A 122 0.63 -8.87 -14.62
C THR A 122 0.77 -9.62 -15.93
N HIS A 123 0.45 -10.91 -15.97
CA HIS A 123 0.72 -11.79 -17.11
C HIS A 123 -0.49 -12.58 -17.60
N GLY A 124 -1.55 -12.66 -16.80
CA GLY A 124 -2.74 -13.44 -17.10
C GLY A 124 -3.89 -12.62 -17.66
N LYS A 125 -5.09 -13.13 -17.43
CA LYS A 125 -6.34 -12.44 -17.76
C LYS A 125 -6.74 -11.55 -16.58
N LEU A 126 -7.21 -10.34 -16.87
CA LEU A 126 -7.69 -9.42 -15.84
C LEU A 126 -8.74 -10.11 -14.94
N PRO A 127 -8.51 -10.13 -13.61
CA PRO A 127 -9.39 -10.79 -12.66
C PRO A 127 -10.72 -10.05 -12.54
N ARG A 128 -11.70 -10.70 -11.91
CA ARG A 128 -12.95 -10.06 -11.55
C ARG A 128 -12.70 -9.02 -10.47
N LEU A 129 -13.40 -7.88 -10.53
CA LEU A 129 -13.30 -6.81 -9.52
C LEU A 129 -13.51 -7.32 -8.07
N ALA A 130 -14.40 -8.30 -7.88
CA ALA A 130 -14.61 -8.92 -6.57
C ALA A 130 -13.34 -9.54 -5.97
N LEU A 131 -12.46 -10.10 -6.80
CA LEU A 131 -11.19 -10.67 -6.36
C LEU A 131 -10.20 -9.56 -5.99
N CYS A 132 -10.15 -8.48 -6.78
CA CYS A 132 -9.35 -7.28 -6.45
C CYS A 132 -9.78 -6.62 -5.12
N ARG A 133 -11.08 -6.60 -4.81
CA ARG A 133 -11.60 -6.06 -3.55
C ARG A 133 -11.26 -6.92 -2.32
N LYS A 134 -11.02 -8.22 -2.54
CA LYS A 134 -10.67 -9.18 -1.50
C LYS A 134 -9.18 -9.07 -1.10
N GLY A 135 -8.32 -8.76 -2.07
CA GLY A 135 -6.89 -8.45 -1.87
C GLY A 135 -6.68 -7.19 -1.06
#